data_AF-A0A6C0F426-F1
#
_entry.id   AF-A0A6C0F426-F1
#
_cell.length_a   1.000
_cell.length_b   1.000
_cell.length_c   1.000
_cell.angle_alpha   90.00
_cell.angle_beta   90.00
_cell.angle_gamma   90.00
#
_symmetry.space_group_name_H-M   'P 1'
#
loop_
_entity.id
_entity.type
_entity.pdbx_description
1 polymer ?
#
loop_
_entity_poly.entity_id
_entity_poly.type
_entity_poly.pdbx_seq_one_letter_code
_entity_poly.pdbx_strand_id
1 'polypeptide(L)'
;MFRCLSSCCKKKKIKEVYVLKLEYNNYYVGESNDVKRRIWLHENGNGSAWTKKYNVIEQQNTITKKQKHLWELSETLQQIALHGINNVRGSMFTNPNFLSKQEKIMAAQLFCEMNNFCRKCGKSGHFIGSCHSNDKAEWVSKFGGELEFNKSPSIRKCLNCSKDITLSPNYYKYCQDCFKK
;
A
#
# COMPACT_ATOMS: atom_id res chain seq x y z
N MET A 1 43.86 -1.63 -39.35
CA MET A 1 42.65 -0.76 -39.28
C MET A 1 41.67 -1.40 -38.30
N PHE A 2 41.85 -1.21 -37.00
CA PHE A 2 40.97 -1.79 -35.98
C PHE A 2 39.78 -0.86 -35.75
N ARG A 3 38.59 -1.30 -36.18
CA ARG A 3 37.32 -0.61 -36.00
C ARG A 3 36.94 -0.65 -34.52
N CYS A 4 36.84 0.54 -33.93
CA CYS A 4 36.30 0.77 -32.59
C CYS A 4 34.88 0.18 -32.50
N LEU A 5 34.68 -0.83 -31.65
CA LEU A 5 33.35 -1.33 -31.29
C LEU A 5 32.66 -0.25 -30.46
N SER A 6 31.75 0.48 -31.11
CA SER A 6 30.92 1.51 -30.49
C SER A 6 30.12 0.91 -29.35
N SER A 7 30.44 1.37 -28.13
CA SER A 7 29.70 1.14 -26.90
C SER A 7 28.20 1.35 -27.14
N CYS A 8 27.44 0.26 -27.07
CA CYS A 8 25.99 0.27 -27.18
C CYS A 8 25.38 0.85 -25.90
N CYS A 9 25.37 2.18 -25.78
CA CYS A 9 24.64 2.88 -24.71
C CYS A 9 23.14 2.68 -24.93
N LYS A 10 22.57 1.60 -24.37
CA LYS A 10 21.12 1.38 -24.32
C LYS A 10 20.49 2.55 -23.56
N LYS A 11 19.79 3.45 -24.26
CA LYS A 11 19.01 4.54 -23.65
C LYS A 11 18.10 3.94 -22.59
N LYS A 12 18.22 4.43 -21.35
CA LYS A 12 17.40 3.98 -20.21
C LYS A 12 15.95 4.37 -20.51
N LYS A 13 15.09 3.39 -20.80
CA LYS A 13 13.68 3.66 -21.08
C LYS A 13 13.03 4.28 -19.84
N ILE A 14 12.36 5.41 -20.04
CA ILE A 14 11.66 6.13 -18.98
C ILE A 14 10.40 5.33 -18.64
N LYS A 15 10.20 5.08 -17.34
CA LYS A 15 8.99 4.43 -16.87
C LYS A 15 7.83 5.43 -16.78
N GLU A 16 6.64 4.97 -17.11
CA GLU A 16 5.42 5.76 -17.05
C GLU A 16 4.32 5.00 -16.31
N VAL A 17 3.50 5.76 -15.57
CA VAL A 17 2.36 5.24 -14.82
C VAL A 17 1.09 5.37 -15.64
N TYR A 18 0.23 4.36 -15.55
CA TYR A 18 -1.08 4.32 -16.19
C TYR A 18 -2.14 3.83 -15.20
N VAL A 19 -3.38 4.25 -15.46
CA VAL A 19 -4.56 3.85 -14.67
C VAL A 19 -5.56 3.20 -15.61
N LEU A 20 -6.08 2.04 -15.21
CA LEU A 20 -7.14 1.32 -15.91
C LEU A 20 -8.39 1.30 -15.04
N LYS A 21 -9.51 1.71 -15.63
CA LYS A 21 -10.84 1.44 -15.08
C LYS A 21 -11.28 0.05 -15.52
N LEU A 22 -11.78 -0.72 -14.58
CA LEU A 22 -12.21 -2.10 -14.77
C LEU A 22 -13.70 -2.24 -14.45
N GLU A 23 -14.24 -3.41 -14.76
CA GLU A 23 -15.60 -3.81 -14.36
C GLU A 23 -15.85 -3.64 -12.85
N TYR A 24 -17.12 -3.42 -12.50
CA TYR A 24 -17.60 -3.25 -11.13
C TYR A 24 -16.93 -2.10 -10.36
N ASN A 25 -16.60 -1.00 -11.05
CA ASN A 25 -15.94 0.17 -10.48
C ASN A 25 -14.61 -0.14 -9.79
N ASN A 26 -13.87 -1.12 -10.33
CA ASN A 26 -12.52 -1.43 -9.89
C ASN A 26 -11.49 -0.67 -10.71
N TYR A 27 -10.30 -0.48 -10.14
CA TYR A 27 -9.21 0.25 -10.76
C TYR A 27 -7.89 -0.50 -10.60
N TYR A 28 -7.03 -0.35 -11.60
CA TYR A 28 -5.67 -0.84 -11.57
C TYR A 28 -4.69 0.28 -11.91
N VAL A 29 -3.66 0.44 -11.08
CA VAL A 29 -2.53 1.34 -11.34
C VAL A 29 -1.31 0.51 -11.63
N GLY A 30 -0.58 0.85 -12.70
CA GLY A 30 0.64 0.14 -13.08
C GLY A 30 1.72 1.09 -13.60
N GLU A 31 2.96 0.61 -13.57
CA GLU A 31 4.12 1.27 -14.18
C GLU A 31 4.68 0.41 -15.32
N SER A 32 5.10 1.03 -16.43
CA SER A 32 5.75 0.33 -17.54
C SER A 32 6.70 1.24 -18.31
N ASN A 33 7.71 0.66 -18.95
CA ASN A 33 8.56 1.34 -19.94
C ASN A 33 7.98 1.30 -21.37
N ASP A 34 6.86 0.59 -21.53
CA ASP A 34 6.06 0.47 -22.74
C ASP A 34 4.60 0.32 -22.30
N VAL A 35 3.93 1.46 -22.08
CA VAL A 35 2.57 1.50 -21.53
C VAL A 35 1.57 0.89 -22.50
N LYS A 36 1.66 1.22 -23.80
CA LYS A 36 0.74 0.70 -24.82
C LYS A 36 0.75 -0.83 -24.87
N ARG A 37 1.94 -1.43 -24.96
CA ARG A 37 2.05 -2.90 -24.93
C ARG A 37 1.52 -3.49 -23.63
N ARG A 38 1.79 -2.82 -22.50
CA ARG A 38 1.36 -3.33 -21.20
C ARG A 38 -0.16 -3.32 -21.06
N ILE A 39 -0.82 -2.24 -21.48
CA ILE A 39 -2.28 -2.14 -21.50
C ILE A 39 -2.88 -3.21 -22.42
N TRP A 40 -2.33 -3.39 -23.61
CA TRP A 40 -2.77 -4.45 -24.52
C TRP A 40 -2.71 -5.84 -23.87
N LEU A 41 -1.67 -6.14 -23.10
CA LEU A 41 -1.59 -7.40 -22.35
C LEU A 41 -2.69 -7.52 -21.30
N HIS A 42 -3.05 -6.44 -20.61
CA HIS A 42 -4.17 -6.44 -19.65
C HIS A 42 -5.51 -6.71 -20.34
N GLU A 43 -5.77 -6.08 -21.49
CA GLU A 43 -6.98 -6.26 -22.30
C GLU A 43 -7.10 -7.68 -22.88
N ASN A 44 -5.97 -8.35 -23.15
CA ASN A 44 -5.93 -9.68 -23.76
C ASN A 44 -5.67 -10.81 -22.74
N GLY A 45 -6.10 -10.63 -21.49
CA GLY A 45 -6.04 -11.70 -20.46
C GLY A 45 -4.64 -12.07 -19.98
N ASN A 46 -3.61 -11.31 -20.34
CA ASN A 46 -2.20 -11.51 -19.98
C ASN A 46 -1.70 -10.48 -18.95
N GLY A 47 -2.64 -9.84 -18.25
CA GLY A 47 -2.39 -8.82 -17.24
C GLY A 47 -2.10 -9.36 -15.84
N SER A 48 -2.30 -8.48 -14.83
CA SER A 48 -2.23 -8.84 -13.42
C SER A 48 -3.41 -9.75 -13.02
N ALA A 49 -3.30 -10.42 -11.87
CA ALA A 49 -4.41 -11.22 -11.34
C ALA A 49 -5.69 -10.38 -11.16
N TRP A 50 -5.57 -9.08 -10.84
CA TRP A 50 -6.70 -8.16 -10.70
C TRP A 50 -7.39 -7.89 -12.03
N THR A 51 -6.64 -7.60 -13.10
CA THR A 51 -7.22 -7.35 -14.44
C THR A 51 -7.66 -8.64 -15.16
N LYS A 52 -7.20 -9.82 -14.70
CA LYS A 52 -7.76 -11.11 -15.13
C LYS A 52 -9.09 -11.40 -14.46
N LYS A 53 -9.31 -10.86 -13.26
CA LYS A 53 -10.54 -11.02 -12.48
C LYS A 53 -11.63 -10.04 -12.91
N TYR A 54 -11.24 -8.83 -13.31
CA TYR A 54 -12.14 -7.78 -13.78
C TYR A 54 -11.62 -7.21 -15.09
N ASN A 55 -12.43 -7.26 -16.15
CA ASN A 55 -11.98 -6.84 -17.48
C ASN A 55 -11.72 -5.34 -17.54
N VAL A 56 -10.80 -4.93 -18.42
CA VAL A 56 -10.48 -3.53 -18.69
C VAL A 56 -11.62 -2.88 -19.46
N ILE A 57 -12.11 -1.74 -18.98
CA ILE A 57 -13.10 -0.90 -19.68
C ILE A 57 -12.38 0.17 -20.49
N GLU A 58 -11.49 0.93 -19.84
CA GLU A 58 -10.80 2.06 -20.45
C GLU A 58 -9.56 2.47 -19.66
N GLN A 59 -8.63 3.14 -20.34
CA GLN A 59 -7.53 3.86 -19.70
C GLN A 59 -8.03 5.21 -19.17
N GLN A 60 -7.63 5.58 -17.95
CA GLN A 60 -7.90 6.88 -17.34
C GLN A 60 -6.61 7.71 -17.23
N ASN A 61 -6.77 9.02 -17.11
CA ASN A 61 -5.67 9.92 -16.81
C ASN A 61 -5.19 9.73 -15.36
N THR A 62 -3.89 9.90 -15.14
CA THR A 62 -3.32 9.94 -13.78
C THR A 62 -3.76 11.20 -13.05
N ILE A 63 -4.08 11.08 -11.76
CA ILE A 63 -4.40 12.21 -10.88
C ILE A 63 -3.13 12.95 -10.48
N THR A 64 -2.07 12.19 -10.20
CA THR A 64 -0.79 12.73 -9.74
C THR A 64 0.04 13.25 -10.91
N LYS A 65 0.86 14.27 -10.63
CA LYS A 65 1.91 14.71 -11.56
C LYS A 65 2.99 13.65 -11.64
N LYS A 66 3.66 13.59 -12.80
CA LYS A 66 4.81 12.70 -13.05
C LYS A 66 5.89 12.92 -11.99
N GLN A 67 6.30 11.84 -11.35
CA GLN A 67 7.32 11.84 -10.31
C GLN A 67 8.48 10.91 -10.68
N LYS A 68 9.68 11.27 -10.22
CA LYS A 68 10.89 10.47 -10.47
C LYS A 68 10.91 9.17 -9.66
N HIS A 69 10.34 9.21 -8.46
CA HIS A 69 10.33 8.11 -7.51
C HIS A 69 8.91 7.87 -7.01
N LEU A 70 8.55 6.60 -6.81
CA LEU A 70 7.29 6.20 -6.18
C LEU A 70 6.01 6.73 -6.87
N TRP A 71 6.09 7.09 -8.17
CA TRP A 71 4.94 7.64 -8.89
C TRP A 71 3.74 6.67 -8.85
N GLU A 72 3.96 5.39 -9.15
CA GLU A 72 2.91 4.36 -9.11
C GLU A 72 2.25 4.25 -7.73
N LEU A 73 3.05 4.31 -6.66
CA LEU A 73 2.54 4.25 -5.29
C LEU A 73 1.68 5.49 -4.99
N SER A 74 2.19 6.69 -5.30
CA SER A 74 1.44 7.94 -5.08
C SER A 74 0.11 7.96 -5.83
N GLU A 75 0.11 7.49 -7.08
CA GLU A 75 -1.11 7.38 -7.90
C GLU A 75 -2.05 6.33 -7.30
N THR A 76 -1.55 5.16 -6.90
CA THR A 76 -2.36 4.11 -6.25
C THR A 76 -3.05 4.65 -5.00
N LEU A 77 -2.33 5.40 -4.14
CA LEU A 77 -2.90 5.96 -2.92
C LEU A 77 -3.97 7.03 -3.20
N GLN A 78 -3.79 7.87 -4.23
CA GLN A 78 -4.82 8.83 -4.64
C GLN A 78 -6.07 8.12 -5.19
N GLN A 79 -5.88 7.10 -6.02
CA GLN A 79 -6.98 6.28 -6.53
C GLN A 79 -7.73 5.58 -5.38
N ILE A 80 -7.02 5.09 -4.35
CA ILE A 80 -7.65 4.54 -3.13
C ILE A 80 -8.46 5.60 -2.38
N ALA A 81 -7.94 6.82 -2.24
CA ALA A 81 -8.66 7.91 -1.58
C ALA A 81 -9.99 8.24 -2.28
N LEU A 82 -10.03 8.16 -3.62
CA LEU A 82 -11.25 8.37 -4.40
C LEU A 82 -12.20 7.17 -4.36
N HIS A 83 -11.69 5.98 -4.66
CA HIS A 83 -12.52 4.81 -4.99
C HIS A 83 -12.64 3.78 -3.87
N GLY A 84 -11.84 3.92 -2.80
CA GLY A 84 -11.79 3.00 -1.68
C GLY A 84 -10.85 1.81 -1.89
N ILE A 85 -10.22 1.37 -0.81
CA ILE A 85 -9.12 0.39 -0.81
C ILE A 85 -9.52 -1.00 -1.29
N ASN A 86 -10.80 -1.33 -1.24
CA ASN A 86 -11.29 -2.61 -1.74
C ASN A 86 -11.34 -2.65 -3.29
N ASN A 87 -11.42 -1.50 -3.94
CA ASN A 87 -11.67 -1.38 -5.39
C ASN A 87 -10.41 -1.08 -6.20
N VAL A 88 -9.27 -0.80 -5.57
CA VAL A 88 -8.04 -0.37 -6.25
C VAL A 88 -6.90 -1.33 -5.97
N ARG A 89 -6.16 -1.72 -7.02
CA ARG A 89 -4.90 -2.45 -6.89
C ARG A 89 -3.79 -1.79 -7.70
N GLY A 90 -2.56 -1.90 -7.23
CA GLY A 90 -1.39 -1.31 -7.87
C GLY A 90 -0.22 -1.22 -6.91
N SER A 91 0.98 -0.96 -7.45
CA SER A 91 2.20 -0.86 -6.65
C SER A 91 2.37 -2.06 -5.70
N MET A 92 2.43 -1.84 -4.39
CA MET A 92 2.55 -2.89 -3.38
C MET A 92 1.22 -3.50 -2.92
N PHE A 93 0.07 -2.95 -3.32
CA PHE A 93 -1.27 -3.38 -2.91
C PHE A 93 -1.92 -4.22 -4.01
N THR A 94 -1.42 -5.44 -4.25
CA THR A 94 -1.74 -6.24 -5.45
C THR A 94 -2.59 -7.48 -5.19
N ASN A 95 -2.88 -7.84 -3.94
CA ASN A 95 -3.64 -9.04 -3.62
C ASN A 95 -5.03 -9.03 -4.28
N PRO A 96 -5.34 -9.96 -5.21
CA PRO A 96 -6.57 -9.89 -6.00
C PRO A 96 -7.85 -10.28 -5.25
N ASN A 97 -7.71 -10.73 -4.01
CA ASN A 97 -8.82 -11.09 -3.14
C ASN A 97 -9.08 -9.97 -2.14
N PHE A 98 -8.36 -9.96 -1.03
CA PHE A 98 -8.53 -8.99 0.04
C PHE A 98 -7.19 -8.54 0.57
N LEU A 99 -7.05 -7.23 0.81
CA LEU A 99 -5.94 -6.68 1.57
C LEU A 99 -6.17 -6.92 3.05
N SER A 100 -5.15 -7.40 3.73
CA SER A 100 -5.11 -7.57 5.17
C SER A 100 -5.32 -6.23 5.89
N LYS A 101 -5.68 -6.30 7.17
CA LYS A 101 -5.80 -5.12 8.03
C LYS A 101 -4.48 -4.34 8.06
N GLN A 102 -3.35 -5.03 8.10
CA GLN A 102 -2.01 -4.43 8.11
C GLN A 102 -1.73 -3.68 6.80
N GLU A 103 -2.03 -4.26 5.64
CA GLU A 103 -1.89 -3.58 4.35
C GLU A 103 -2.77 -2.34 4.26
N LYS A 104 -4.01 -2.41 4.78
CA LYS A 104 -4.95 -1.28 4.82
C LYS A 104 -4.42 -0.13 5.69
N ILE A 105 -3.94 -0.44 6.89
CA ILE A 105 -3.30 0.55 7.78
C ILE A 105 -2.05 1.13 7.13
N MET A 106 -1.22 0.30 6.49
CA MET A 106 -0.02 0.75 5.79
C MET A 106 -0.36 1.75 4.67
N ALA A 107 -1.35 1.46 3.83
CA ALA A 107 -1.83 2.38 2.80
C ALA A 107 -2.29 3.71 3.41
N ALA A 108 -3.07 3.65 4.50
CA ALA A 108 -3.58 4.83 5.19
C ALA A 108 -2.45 5.70 5.77
N GLN A 109 -1.44 5.08 6.40
CA GLN A 109 -0.28 5.79 6.94
C GLN A 109 0.58 6.40 5.84
N LEU A 110 0.81 5.70 4.73
CA LEU A 110 1.54 6.26 3.58
C LEU A 110 0.79 7.46 2.98
N PHE A 111 -0.55 7.40 2.93
CA PHE A 111 -1.36 8.53 2.51
C PHE A 111 -1.27 9.72 3.48
N CYS A 112 -1.19 9.46 4.79
CA CYS A 112 -0.88 10.51 5.77
C CYS A 112 0.46 11.17 5.52
N GLU A 113 1.52 10.39 5.30
CA GLU A 113 2.86 10.92 5.02
C GLU A 113 2.88 11.78 3.74
N MET A 114 2.20 11.32 2.69
CA MET A 114 2.14 12.02 1.41
C MET A 114 1.44 13.39 1.51
N ASN A 115 0.54 13.57 2.48
CA ASN A 115 -0.28 14.78 2.62
C ASN A 115 0.00 15.55 3.94
N ASN A 116 1.02 15.15 4.70
CA ASN A 116 1.33 15.71 6.02
C ASN A 116 0.12 15.67 6.98
N PHE A 117 -0.59 14.54 7.02
CA PHE A 117 -1.69 14.30 7.95
C PHE A 117 -1.22 13.56 9.21
N CYS A 118 -1.93 13.81 10.31
CA CYS A 118 -1.70 13.10 11.56
C CYS A 118 -1.96 11.59 11.40
N ARG A 119 -0.99 10.75 11.77
CA ARG A 119 -1.11 9.28 11.71
C ARG A 119 -2.02 8.66 12.78
N LYS A 120 -2.61 9.46 13.68
CA LYS A 120 -3.62 8.99 14.65
C LYS A 120 -5.04 9.27 14.17
N CYS A 121 -5.30 10.49 13.69
CA CYS A 121 -6.65 10.93 13.34
C CYS A 121 -6.84 11.25 11.85
N GLY A 122 -5.79 11.32 11.03
CA GLY A 122 -5.88 11.64 9.60
C GLY A 122 -6.17 13.10 9.26
N LYS A 123 -6.23 14.01 10.25
CA LYS A 123 -6.43 15.46 10.06
C LYS A 123 -5.08 16.17 9.90
N SER A 124 -5.05 17.32 9.23
CA SER A 124 -3.87 18.16 9.06
C SER A 124 -3.61 19.09 10.27
N GLY A 125 -2.49 19.81 10.25
CA GLY A 125 -2.22 20.92 11.17
C GLY A 125 -1.55 20.56 12.50
N HIS A 126 -1.25 19.28 12.76
CA HIS A 126 -0.59 18.85 13.98
C HIS A 126 0.16 17.52 13.81
N PHE A 127 1.15 17.29 14.66
CA PHE A 127 1.84 16.00 14.77
C PHE A 127 1.10 15.04 15.71
N ILE A 128 1.42 13.75 15.62
CA ILE A 128 0.77 12.70 16.41
C ILE A 128 0.85 12.95 17.93
N GLY A 129 1.95 13.51 18.44
CA GLY A 129 2.14 13.82 19.86
C GLY A 129 1.24 14.96 20.37
N SER A 130 0.74 15.80 19.46
CA SER A 130 -0.19 16.90 19.76
C SER A 130 -1.63 16.57 19.33
N CYS A 131 -1.94 15.30 19.11
CA CYS A 131 -3.26 14.88 18.64
C CYS A 131 -4.23 14.64 19.78
N HIS A 132 -5.14 15.61 19.97
CA HIS A 132 -6.23 15.56 20.95
C HIS A 132 -7.56 15.02 20.40
N SER A 133 -7.62 14.72 19.09
CA SER A 133 -8.82 14.18 18.45
C SER A 133 -8.97 12.68 18.72
N ASN A 134 -10.18 12.27 19.10
CA ASN A 134 -10.58 10.86 19.12
C ASN A 134 -11.23 10.42 17.81
N ASP A 135 -11.76 11.38 17.04
CA ASP A 135 -12.37 11.11 15.74
C ASP A 135 -11.33 11.06 14.63
N LYS A 136 -11.58 10.19 13.64
CA LYS A 136 -10.79 10.07 12.43
C LYS A 136 -11.38 10.96 11.33
N ALA A 137 -10.53 11.45 10.43
CA ALA A 137 -10.96 12.14 9.23
C ALA A 137 -11.77 11.21 8.33
N GLU A 138 -12.73 11.77 7.60
CA GLU A 138 -13.67 10.99 6.78
C GLU A 138 -12.97 10.07 5.78
N TRP A 139 -11.91 10.56 5.14
CA TRP A 139 -11.14 9.81 4.14
C TRP A 139 -10.54 8.51 4.70
N VAL A 140 -10.32 8.41 6.02
CA VAL A 140 -9.74 7.21 6.65
C VAL A 140 -10.63 5.99 6.42
N SER A 141 -11.94 6.17 6.31
CA SER A 141 -12.89 5.09 5.96
C SER A 141 -12.58 4.45 4.61
N LYS A 142 -12.10 5.23 3.63
CA LYS A 142 -11.69 4.75 2.30
C LYS A 142 -10.51 3.80 2.37
N PHE A 143 -9.69 3.89 3.43
CA PHE A 143 -8.55 3.02 3.67
C PHE A 143 -8.83 1.92 4.70
N GLY A 144 -10.10 1.66 5.03
CA GLY A 144 -10.49 0.61 5.98
C GLY A 144 -10.67 1.09 7.42
N GLY A 145 -10.65 2.40 7.66
CA GLY A 145 -11.10 3.01 8.92
C GLY A 145 -10.07 3.01 10.05
N GLU A 146 -8.85 2.52 9.82
CA GLU A 146 -7.81 2.41 10.85
C GLU A 146 -6.47 3.01 10.39
N LEU A 147 -5.76 3.66 11.31
CA LEU A 147 -4.45 4.28 11.07
C LEU A 147 -3.36 3.73 11.99
N GLU A 148 -3.72 2.98 13.02
CA GLU A 148 -2.78 2.45 13.99
C GLU A 148 -2.74 0.94 13.82
N PHE A 149 -1.53 0.40 13.67
CA PHE A 149 -1.32 -1.02 13.91
C PHE A 149 -1.61 -1.22 15.39
N ASN A 150 -2.76 -1.80 15.72
CA ASN A 150 -3.08 -2.13 17.09
C ASN A 150 -1.82 -2.68 17.76
N LYS A 151 -1.29 -1.96 18.75
CA LYS A 151 -0.48 -2.56 19.80
C LYS A 151 -1.43 -3.43 20.63
N SER A 152 -2.06 -4.44 20.03
CA SER A 152 -2.30 -5.63 20.79
C SER A 152 -1.02 -6.42 20.62
N PRO A 153 -0.05 -6.30 21.54
CA PRO A 153 0.79 -7.46 21.77
C PRO A 153 -0.19 -8.62 21.91
N SER A 154 -0.01 -9.66 21.08
CA SER A 154 -0.70 -10.92 21.29
C SER A 154 -0.61 -11.20 22.78
N ILE A 155 -1.74 -11.36 23.48
CA ILE A 155 -1.72 -11.62 24.91
C ILE A 155 -0.83 -12.83 25.09
N ARG A 156 0.39 -12.60 25.61
CA ARG A 156 1.37 -13.65 25.79
C ARG A 156 1.20 -14.09 27.22
N LYS A 157 0.87 -15.36 27.40
CA LYS A 157 0.75 -15.97 28.73
C LYS A 157 1.97 -16.84 29.00
N CYS A 158 2.44 -16.81 30.25
CA CYS A 158 3.46 -17.73 30.71
C CYS A 158 3.00 -19.17 30.48
N LEU A 159 3.86 -20.00 29.88
CA LEU A 159 3.51 -21.41 29.59
C LEU A 159 3.24 -22.26 30.84
N ASN A 160 3.75 -21.85 32.01
CA ASN A 160 3.60 -22.62 33.25
C ASN A 160 2.41 -22.16 34.10
N CYS A 161 2.25 -20.84 34.32
CA CYS A 161 1.25 -20.30 35.24
C CYS A 161 0.19 -19.43 34.58
N SER A 162 0.20 -19.30 33.24
CA SER A 162 -0.72 -18.45 32.46
C SER A 162 -0.68 -16.95 32.79
N LYS A 163 0.24 -16.49 33.64
CA LYS A 163 0.46 -15.08 33.97
C LYS A 163 0.77 -14.26 32.71
N ASP A 164 0.25 -13.04 32.66
CA ASP A 164 0.50 -12.11 31.55
C ASP A 164 2.01 -11.77 31.47
N ILE A 165 2.62 -12.06 30.31
CA ILE A 165 4.01 -11.74 29.94
C ILE A 165 4.06 -10.94 28.63
N THR A 166 2.97 -10.26 28.31
CA THR A 166 2.75 -9.43 27.12
C THR A 166 3.77 -8.28 27.04
N LEU A 167 4.19 -7.75 28.19
CA LEU A 167 5.20 -6.70 28.29
C LEU A 167 6.65 -7.22 28.35
N SER A 168 6.86 -8.54 28.40
CA SER A 168 8.21 -9.14 28.40
C SER A 168 8.76 -9.27 26.97
N PRO A 169 10.10 -9.25 26.77
CA PRO A 169 10.70 -9.42 25.44
C PRO A 169 10.19 -10.69 24.74
N ASN A 170 10.04 -10.63 23.41
CA ASN A 170 9.33 -11.64 22.62
C ASN A 170 9.89 -13.08 22.74
N TYR A 171 11.13 -13.27 23.16
CA TYR A 171 11.74 -14.59 23.35
C TYR A 171 11.46 -15.22 24.73
N TYR A 172 10.89 -14.48 25.69
CA TYR A 172 10.49 -15.04 26.99
C TYR A 172 9.24 -15.91 26.84
N LYS A 173 9.29 -17.16 27.33
CA LYS A 173 8.13 -18.08 27.38
C LYS A 173 7.53 -18.25 28.78
N TYR A 174 8.25 -17.80 29.80
CA TYR A 174 7.89 -17.93 31.22
C TYR A 174 7.90 -16.56 31.92
N CYS A 175 7.09 -16.38 32.96
CA CYS A 175 7.21 -15.22 33.84
C CYS A 175 8.49 -15.33 34.69
N GLN A 176 8.93 -14.22 35.30
CA GLN A 176 10.16 -14.21 36.12
C GLN A 176 10.13 -15.26 37.24
N ASP A 177 8.97 -15.46 37.86
CA ASP A 177 8.80 -16.42 38.96
C ASP A 177 8.94 -17.87 38.49
N CYS A 178 8.46 -18.19 37.28
CA CYS A 178 8.58 -19.53 36.69
C CYS A 178 9.92 -19.78 35.99
N PHE A 179 10.67 -18.72 35.67
CA PHE A 179 12.01 -18.86 35.09
C PHE A 179 13.09 -19.11 36.16
N LYS A 180 12.85 -18.64 37.40
CA LYS A 180 13.76 -18.80 38.54
C LYS A 180 13.56 -20.11 39.33
N LYS A 181 12.54 -20.90 38.98
CA LYS A 181 12.27 -22.23 39.54
C LYS A 181 12.76 -23.28 38.56
#